data_AF-A0A0G0JQS8-F1
#
_entry.id   AF-A0A0G0JQS8-F1
#
_cell.length_a   1.000
_cell.length_b   1.000
_cell.length_c   1.000
_cell.angle_alpha   90.00
_cell.angle_beta   90.00
_cell.angle_gamma   90.00
#
_symmetry.space_group_name_H-M   'P 1'
#
loop_
_entity.id
_entity.type
_entity.pdbx_description
1 polymer ?
#
loop_
_entity_poly.entity_id
_entity_poly.type
_entity_poly.pdbx_seq_one_letter_code
_entity_poly.pdbx_strand_id
1 'polypeptide(L)'
;MHINKNIIHKELKISLLFFIIIIFFSFLITLFPVSLSQIANALTGNYSKNAGDTLGINDWNNLDNDFLAKSGDTMQGDLSMGNRKISDLANPTNNGDAVNKGTLDTAIAGVVSNSLGIRDGVGDLKVFCGRTLPGATNWIQGAQGKYVDIDISAGDFAEGSMPYVFTTIGGLGMQWVSRGATSISATNSATLNNLDDIFRVYILDDNGVDWGTFISRGWYVNWCTFGR
;
A
#
# COMPACT_ATOMS: atom_id res chain seq x y z
N MET A 1 -14.11 106.65 -29.61
CA MET A 1 -14.30 105.18 -29.56
C MET A 1 -15.73 104.89 -29.12
N HIS A 2 -16.66 104.73 -30.06
CA HIS A 2 -18.08 104.53 -29.76
C HIS A 2 -18.30 103.04 -29.49
N ILE A 3 -18.29 102.64 -28.21
CA ILE A 3 -18.48 101.23 -27.86
C ILE A 3 -19.97 100.92 -28.02
N ASN A 4 -20.28 99.96 -28.89
CA ASN A 4 -21.64 99.59 -29.24
C ASN A 4 -22.32 98.93 -28.03
N LYS A 5 -23.22 99.67 -27.37
CA LYS A 5 -23.97 99.21 -26.18
C LYS A 5 -24.72 97.90 -26.43
N ASN A 6 -25.12 97.61 -27.68
CA ASN A 6 -25.81 96.36 -28.02
C ASN A 6 -24.88 95.14 -27.94
N ILE A 7 -23.58 95.31 -28.19
CA ILE A 7 -22.58 94.24 -28.06
C ILE A 7 -22.32 93.96 -26.57
N ILE A 8 -22.09 95.01 -25.77
CA ILE A 8 -21.90 94.86 -24.31
C ILE A 8 -23.11 94.18 -23.67
N HIS A 9 -24.33 94.60 -24.03
CA HIS A 9 -25.54 94.03 -23.44
C HIS A 9 -25.75 92.55 -23.83
N LYS A 10 -25.24 92.13 -25.00
CA LYS A 10 -25.30 90.73 -25.46
C LYS A 10 -24.27 89.86 -24.73
N GLU A 11 -23.03 90.32 -24.62
CA GLU A 11 -21.97 89.61 -23.88
C GLU A 11 -22.30 89.48 -22.39
N LEU A 12 -22.87 90.54 -21.78
CA LEU A 12 -23.30 90.51 -20.38
C LEU A 12 -24.44 89.49 -20.15
N LYS A 13 -25.39 89.40 -21.09
CA LYS A 13 -26.50 88.42 -21.03
C LYS A 13 -26.00 86.98 -21.19
N ILE A 14 -25.05 86.74 -22.09
CA ILE A 14 -24.46 85.41 -22.30
C ILE A 14 -23.67 84.98 -21.06
N SER A 15 -22.86 85.87 -20.49
CA SER A 15 -22.09 85.59 -19.28
C SER A 15 -23.01 85.32 -18.07
N LEU A 16 -24.07 86.10 -17.89
CA LEU A 16 -25.05 85.89 -16.82
C LEU A 16 -25.80 84.56 -16.99
N LEU A 17 -26.17 84.21 -18.23
CA LEU A 17 -26.84 82.95 -18.52
C LEU A 17 -25.93 81.74 -18.21
N PHE A 18 -24.65 81.81 -18.56
CA PHE A 18 -23.67 80.78 -18.21
C PHE A 18 -23.52 80.61 -16.70
N PHE A 19 -23.48 81.73 -15.95
CA PHE A 19 -23.38 81.68 -14.49
C PHE A 19 -24.59 81.00 -13.84
N ILE A 20 -25.80 81.29 -14.34
CA ILE A 20 -27.04 80.66 -13.88
C ILE A 20 -27.04 79.15 -14.18
N ILE A 21 -26.58 78.74 -15.38
CA ILE A 21 -26.48 77.33 -15.77
C ILE A 21 -25.52 76.57 -14.86
N ILE A 22 -24.37 77.17 -14.50
CA ILE A 22 -23.39 76.56 -13.59
C ILE A 22 -23.97 76.37 -12.19
N ILE A 23 -24.68 77.37 -11.65
CA ILE A 23 -25.35 77.26 -10.35
C ILE A 23 -26.42 76.16 -10.39
N PHE A 24 -27.22 76.12 -11.45
CA PHE A 24 -28.24 75.09 -11.64
C PHE A 24 -27.63 73.68 -11.70
N PHE A 25 -26.55 73.50 -12.45
CA PHE A 25 -25.83 72.23 -12.51
C PHE A 25 -25.20 71.84 -11.18
N SER A 26 -24.63 72.80 -10.45
CA SER A 26 -24.07 72.57 -9.12
C SER A 26 -25.14 72.12 -8.13
N PHE A 27 -26.32 72.76 -8.15
CA PHE A 27 -27.47 72.35 -7.33
C PHE A 27 -28.01 70.98 -7.73
N LEU A 28 -28.05 70.67 -9.03
CA LEU A 28 -28.52 69.38 -9.53
C LEU A 28 -27.60 68.23 -9.08
N ILE A 29 -26.28 68.43 -9.05
CA ILE A 29 -25.32 67.45 -8.54
C ILE A 29 -25.49 67.22 -7.03
N THR A 30 -25.93 68.24 -6.27
CA THR A 30 -26.25 68.06 -4.83
C THR A 30 -27.55 67.32 -4.56
N LEU A 31 -28.54 67.45 -5.43
CA LEU A 31 -29.82 66.74 -5.33
C LEU A 31 -29.72 65.28 -5.82
N PHE A 32 -28.84 65.03 -6.79
CA PHE A 32 -28.60 63.72 -7.37
C PHE A 32 -27.09 63.42 -7.32
N PRO A 33 -26.56 62.96 -6.17
CA PRO A 33 -25.15 62.60 -6.08
C PRO A 33 -24.83 61.53 -7.12
N VAL A 34 -23.88 61.83 -8.02
CA VAL A 34 -23.37 60.87 -8.99
C VAL A 34 -22.50 59.87 -8.23
N SER A 35 -23.12 58.80 -7.73
CA SER A 35 -22.37 57.68 -7.17
C SER A 35 -21.73 56.90 -8.33
N LEU A 36 -20.40 56.98 -8.45
CA LEU A 36 -19.63 55.99 -9.19
C LEU A 36 -19.72 54.67 -8.41
N SER A 37 -20.75 53.87 -8.68
CA SER A 37 -20.72 52.46 -8.28
C SER A 37 -19.64 51.80 -9.12
N GLN A 38 -18.43 51.69 -8.58
CA GLN A 38 -17.49 50.70 -9.08
C GLN A 38 -18.13 49.35 -8.84
N ILE A 39 -18.64 48.72 -9.90
CA ILE A 39 -19.03 47.32 -9.86
C ILE A 39 -17.70 46.56 -9.76
N ALA A 40 -17.15 46.47 -8.55
CA ALA A 40 -16.13 45.50 -8.26
C ALA A 40 -16.84 44.15 -8.28
N ASN A 41 -16.89 43.52 -9.46
CA ASN A 41 -17.07 42.08 -9.53
C ASN A 41 -15.90 41.49 -8.76
N ALA A 42 -16.09 41.14 -7.49
CA ALA A 42 -15.11 40.38 -6.74
C ALA A 42 -14.98 39.04 -7.47
N LEU A 43 -13.96 38.92 -8.31
CA LEU A 43 -13.67 37.69 -9.05
C LEU A 43 -13.16 36.57 -8.13
N THR A 44 -12.91 36.83 -6.85
CA THR A 44 -12.79 35.83 -5.78
C THR A 44 -12.55 36.58 -4.47
N GLY A 45 -13.47 36.48 -3.52
CA GLY A 45 -13.42 37.23 -2.25
C GLY A 45 -12.53 36.56 -1.20
N ASN A 46 -11.99 37.38 -0.29
CA ASN A 46 -11.38 36.94 0.95
C ASN A 46 -12.40 36.12 1.78
N TYR A 47 -12.11 34.83 2.04
CA TYR A 47 -13.05 33.87 2.64
C TYR A 47 -13.10 33.93 4.18
N SER A 48 -12.33 34.83 4.80
CA SER A 48 -12.25 35.02 6.24
C SER A 48 -13.30 36.01 6.78
N LYS A 49 -14.06 36.66 5.89
CA LYS A 49 -15.08 37.68 6.20
C LYS A 49 -16.48 37.06 6.13
N ASN A 50 -17.38 37.50 7.02
CA ASN A 50 -18.75 37.00 7.03
C ASN A 50 -19.56 37.65 5.90
N ALA A 51 -20.66 37.01 5.51
CA ALA A 51 -21.58 37.56 4.52
C ALA A 51 -22.13 38.92 4.99
N GLY A 52 -21.81 39.98 4.25
CA GLY A 52 -22.24 41.36 4.55
C GLY A 52 -21.12 42.31 4.98
N ASP A 53 -19.90 41.81 5.18
CA ASP A 53 -18.75 42.66 5.48
C ASP A 53 -18.26 43.42 4.24
N THR A 54 -17.99 44.72 4.37
CA THR A 54 -17.39 45.53 3.30
C THR A 54 -15.92 45.15 3.11
N LEU A 55 -15.55 44.74 1.89
CA LEU A 55 -14.15 44.46 1.52
C LEU A 55 -13.39 45.77 1.27
N GLY A 56 -12.30 46.00 1.99
CA GLY A 56 -11.38 47.12 1.80
C GLY A 56 -10.21 46.78 0.87
N ILE A 57 -9.46 47.79 0.44
CA ILE A 57 -8.34 47.64 -0.50
C ILE A 57 -7.23 46.70 0.02
N ASN A 58 -7.09 46.58 1.34
CA ASN A 58 -6.12 45.71 2.00
C ASN A 58 -6.58 44.24 2.06
N ASP A 59 -7.89 43.98 1.98
CA ASP A 59 -8.43 42.61 1.97
C ASP A 59 -8.12 41.89 0.66
N TRP A 60 -7.82 42.63 -0.42
CA TRP A 60 -7.37 42.10 -1.71
C TRP A 60 -5.93 41.58 -1.67
N ASN A 61 -5.09 42.08 -0.76
CA ASN A 61 -3.70 41.66 -0.63
C ASN A 61 -3.49 40.46 0.31
N ASN A 62 -4.55 40.02 1.00
CA ASN A 62 -4.50 38.89 1.94
C ASN A 62 -4.90 37.55 1.32
N LEU A 63 -5.36 37.54 0.06
CA LEU A 63 -5.75 36.30 -0.62
C LEU A 63 -4.58 35.31 -0.73
N ASP A 64 -3.35 35.78 -0.96
CA ASP A 64 -2.20 34.88 -1.14
C ASP A 64 -1.82 34.12 0.14
N ASN A 65 -2.18 34.63 1.33
CA ASN A 65 -1.81 34.01 2.60
C ASN A 65 -2.78 32.91 3.06
N ASP A 66 -3.98 32.84 2.48
CA ASP A 66 -5.04 31.91 2.88
C ASP A 66 -5.07 30.63 2.01
N PHE A 67 -4.26 30.56 0.94
CA PHE A 67 -4.26 29.46 -0.03
C PHE A 67 -2.86 28.91 -0.31
N LEU A 68 -2.79 27.60 -0.52
CA LEU A 68 -1.61 26.96 -1.08
C LEU A 68 -1.46 27.34 -2.56
N ALA A 69 -0.31 27.91 -2.92
CA ALA A 69 -0.01 28.24 -4.31
C ALA A 69 0.17 26.97 -5.16
N LYS A 70 -0.27 27.01 -6.44
CA LYS A 70 -0.06 25.90 -7.39
C LYS A 70 1.41 25.61 -7.67
N SER A 71 2.28 26.60 -7.50
CA SER A 71 3.74 26.46 -7.59
C SER A 71 4.36 25.76 -6.37
N GLY A 72 3.56 25.43 -5.36
CA GLY A 72 4.03 25.00 -4.05
C GLY A 72 4.11 26.16 -3.06
N ASP A 73 4.05 25.80 -1.78
CA ASP A 73 4.10 26.70 -0.63
C ASP A 73 4.63 25.92 0.59
N THR A 74 4.93 26.61 1.70
CA THR A 74 5.42 26.01 2.94
C THR A 74 4.31 25.95 4.00
N MET A 75 3.86 24.74 4.32
CA MET A 75 2.98 24.53 5.47
C MET A 75 3.81 24.48 6.76
N GLN A 76 3.51 25.37 7.72
CA GLN A 76 4.14 25.36 9.05
C GLN A 76 3.18 24.73 10.07
N GLY A 77 3.73 23.91 10.99
CA GLY A 77 2.97 23.21 12.01
C GLY A 77 2.34 21.90 11.54
N ASP A 78 1.55 21.28 12.41
CA ASP A 78 0.90 19.99 12.14
C ASP A 78 -0.29 20.17 11.19
N LEU A 79 -0.30 19.41 10.10
CA LEU A 79 -1.45 19.32 9.20
C LEU A 79 -2.33 18.12 9.57
N SER A 80 -3.50 18.38 10.15
CA SER A 80 -4.50 17.33 10.39
C SER A 80 -5.42 17.18 9.18
N MET A 81 -5.35 16.02 8.50
CA MET A 81 -6.23 15.70 7.38
C MET A 81 -7.58 15.10 7.81
N GLY A 82 -7.76 14.83 9.11
CA GLY A 82 -8.86 14.01 9.61
C GLY A 82 -8.85 12.63 8.94
N ASN A 83 -10.03 12.09 8.63
CA ASN A 83 -10.18 10.78 7.99
C ASN A 83 -10.23 10.88 6.45
N ARG A 84 -9.53 11.85 5.85
CA ARG A 84 -9.50 12.06 4.40
C ARG A 84 -8.21 11.53 3.80
N LYS A 85 -8.31 11.06 2.55
CA LYS A 85 -7.16 10.58 1.78
C LYS A 85 -6.39 11.75 1.16
N ILE A 86 -5.08 11.57 1.02
CA ILE A 86 -4.23 12.32 0.09
C ILE A 86 -4.07 11.44 -1.15
N SER A 87 -4.65 11.83 -2.28
CA SER A 87 -4.55 11.08 -3.54
C SER A 87 -3.41 11.60 -4.41
N ASP A 88 -3.04 10.80 -5.42
CA ASP A 88 -2.11 11.20 -6.48
C ASP A 88 -0.70 11.60 -5.99
N LEU A 89 -0.29 11.02 -4.86
CA LEU A 89 1.06 11.17 -4.33
C LEU A 89 2.05 10.34 -5.15
N ALA A 90 3.06 11.01 -5.72
CA ALA A 90 4.12 10.37 -6.48
C ALA A 90 4.97 9.41 -5.61
N ASN A 91 5.82 8.61 -6.25
CA ASN A 91 6.78 7.79 -5.51
C ASN A 91 7.84 8.68 -4.84
N PRO A 92 8.21 8.40 -3.58
CA PRO A 92 9.21 9.18 -2.86
C PRO A 92 10.60 9.02 -3.51
N THR A 93 11.38 10.08 -3.49
CA THR A 93 12.75 10.16 -4.03
C THR A 93 13.78 10.52 -2.96
N ASN A 94 13.39 11.36 -1.99
CA ASN A 94 14.21 11.79 -0.87
C ASN A 94 13.68 11.23 0.45
N ASN A 95 14.53 11.21 1.47
CA ASN A 95 14.17 10.68 2.80
C ASN A 95 13.06 11.47 3.51
N GLY A 96 12.82 12.73 3.10
CA GLY A 96 11.76 13.57 3.67
C GLY A 96 10.43 13.51 2.91
N ASP A 97 10.36 12.77 1.80
CA ASP A 97 9.16 12.72 0.99
C ASP A 97 8.07 11.88 1.68
N ALA A 98 6.81 12.27 1.49
CA ALA A 98 5.69 11.44 1.89
C ALA A 98 5.65 10.15 1.05
N VAL A 99 5.31 9.02 1.68
CA VAL A 99 5.30 7.70 1.03
C VAL A 99 3.87 7.32 0.65
N ASN A 100 3.64 6.98 -0.62
CA ASN A 100 2.35 6.43 -1.05
C ASN A 100 2.22 4.94 -0.68
N LYS A 101 0.98 4.45 -0.59
CA LYS A 101 0.70 3.07 -0.17
C LYS A 101 1.37 2.03 -1.07
N GLY A 102 1.41 2.24 -2.39
CA GLY A 102 1.99 1.27 -3.32
C GLY A 102 3.50 1.05 -3.10
N THR A 103 4.24 2.13 -2.86
CA THR A 103 5.65 2.05 -2.47
C THR A 103 5.83 1.32 -1.13
N LEU A 104 5.00 1.64 -0.13
CA LEU A 104 5.07 1.00 1.19
C LEU A 104 4.78 -0.51 1.11
N ASP A 105 3.72 -0.91 0.43
CA ASP A 105 3.35 -2.33 0.26
C ASP A 105 4.49 -3.12 -0.41
N THR A 106 5.12 -2.53 -1.43
CA THR A 106 6.26 -3.14 -2.13
C THR A 106 7.47 -3.32 -1.19
N ALA A 107 7.80 -2.30 -0.39
CA ALA A 107 8.88 -2.38 0.57
C ALA A 107 8.62 -3.46 1.65
N ILE A 108 7.38 -3.55 2.16
CA ILE A 108 6.98 -4.54 3.16
C ILE A 108 7.05 -5.97 2.59
N ALA A 109 6.57 -6.18 1.36
CA ALA A 109 6.64 -7.49 0.72
C ALA A 109 8.08 -8.04 0.68
N GLY A 110 9.08 -7.19 0.40
CA GLY A 110 10.49 -7.58 0.43
C GLY A 110 11.02 -7.94 1.82
N VAL A 111 10.49 -7.35 2.89
CA VAL A 111 10.90 -7.64 4.28
C VAL A 111 10.42 -9.02 4.73
N VAL A 112 9.20 -9.43 4.35
CA VAL A 112 8.64 -10.73 4.73
C VAL A 112 9.47 -11.88 4.14
N SER A 113 9.94 -11.74 2.89
CA SER A 113 10.84 -12.72 2.26
C SER A 113 12.19 -12.80 3.01
N ASN A 114 12.77 -11.66 3.38
CA ASN A 114 14.12 -11.60 3.92
C ASN A 114 14.21 -12.02 5.40
N SER A 115 13.16 -11.78 6.20
CA SER A 115 13.12 -12.15 7.63
C SER A 115 13.12 -13.67 7.87
N LEU A 116 12.81 -14.48 6.86
CA LEU A 116 12.79 -15.94 6.96
C LEU A 116 14.04 -16.60 6.34
N GLY A 117 15.02 -15.82 5.86
CA GLY A 117 16.14 -16.36 5.08
C GLY A 117 15.73 -16.93 3.72
N ILE A 118 14.52 -16.58 3.27
CA ILE A 118 13.92 -17.08 2.06
C ILE A 118 14.24 -16.08 0.93
N ARG A 119 15.23 -16.40 0.09
CA ARG A 119 15.58 -15.58 -1.08
C ARG A 119 14.40 -15.52 -2.06
N ASP A 120 13.63 -14.44 -1.98
CA ASP A 120 12.77 -13.75 -2.95
C ASP A 120 12.34 -14.45 -4.27
N GLY A 121 11.97 -15.73 -4.18
CA GLY A 121 11.38 -16.46 -5.31
C GLY A 121 10.20 -17.32 -4.95
N VAL A 122 9.89 -17.47 -3.67
CA VAL A 122 9.00 -18.50 -3.09
C VAL A 122 7.85 -17.80 -2.37
N GLY A 123 6.86 -17.35 -3.15
CA GLY A 123 5.57 -16.91 -2.62
C GLY A 123 4.82 -18.03 -1.89
N ASP A 124 5.21 -19.30 -2.10
CA ASP A 124 4.46 -20.47 -1.64
C ASP A 124 5.36 -21.60 -1.08
N LEU A 125 6.51 -21.33 -0.46
CA LEU A 125 7.28 -22.43 0.15
C LEU A 125 6.53 -22.99 1.38
N LYS A 126 5.90 -24.14 1.20
CA LYS A 126 5.24 -24.91 2.27
C LYS A 126 6.27 -25.82 2.95
N VAL A 127 6.19 -25.89 4.28
CA VAL A 127 6.99 -26.82 5.11
C VAL A 127 6.03 -27.67 5.92
N PHE A 128 6.09 -28.99 5.75
CA PHE A 128 5.27 -29.93 6.51
C PHE A 128 6.15 -31.01 7.16
N CYS A 129 6.14 -31.05 8.48
CA CYS A 129 6.98 -31.98 9.25
C CYS A 129 6.11 -32.92 10.09
N GLY A 130 6.62 -34.11 10.34
CA GLY A 130 5.93 -35.09 11.18
C GLY A 130 6.84 -36.20 11.68
N ARG A 131 6.23 -37.11 12.44
CA ARG A 131 6.91 -38.26 13.04
C ARG A 131 5.96 -39.45 13.23
N THR A 132 6.48 -40.66 13.07
CA THR A 132 5.78 -41.90 13.46
C THR A 132 5.98 -42.22 14.95
N LEU A 133 5.02 -42.90 15.57
CA LEU A 133 5.13 -43.28 16.98
C LEU A 133 6.30 -44.28 17.20
N PRO A 134 7.19 -44.05 18.17
CA PRO A 134 8.30 -44.96 18.49
C PRO A 134 7.84 -46.38 18.77
N GLY A 135 8.40 -47.34 18.03
CA GLY A 135 8.07 -48.77 18.19
C GLY A 135 6.71 -49.17 17.61
N ALA A 136 5.93 -48.22 17.09
CA ALA A 136 4.63 -48.44 16.46
C ALA A 136 4.59 -47.88 15.03
N THR A 137 5.75 -47.74 14.38
CA THR A 137 5.83 -47.42 12.96
C THR A 137 5.29 -48.61 12.15
N ASN A 138 4.35 -48.36 11.25
CA ASN A 138 3.73 -49.39 10.41
C ASN A 138 4.67 -49.79 9.25
N TRP A 139 5.75 -50.48 9.59
CA TRP A 139 6.67 -51.05 8.60
C TRP A 139 5.93 -52.10 7.74
N ILE A 140 6.38 -52.28 6.50
CA ILE A 140 5.86 -53.24 5.51
C ILE A 140 7.02 -54.05 4.93
N GLN A 141 6.80 -55.34 4.66
CA GLN A 141 7.78 -56.20 3.99
C GLN A 141 7.80 -55.91 2.48
N GLY A 142 8.98 -55.59 1.94
CA GLY A 142 9.23 -55.45 0.50
C GLY A 142 10.18 -56.53 -0.04
N ALA A 143 10.44 -56.48 -1.36
CA ALA A 143 11.24 -57.48 -2.06
C ALA A 143 12.75 -57.45 -1.74
N GLN A 144 13.28 -56.31 -1.29
CA GLN A 144 14.72 -56.10 -1.03
C GLN A 144 15.02 -55.71 0.44
N GLY A 145 14.05 -55.89 1.35
CA GLY A 145 14.05 -55.26 2.68
C GLY A 145 12.70 -54.69 3.10
N LYS A 146 12.70 -53.86 4.15
CA LYS A 146 11.49 -53.31 4.80
C LYS A 146 11.29 -51.85 4.46
N TYR A 147 10.04 -51.39 4.43
CA TYR A 147 9.74 -50.00 4.10
C TYR A 147 8.54 -49.45 4.88
N VAL A 148 8.37 -48.13 4.86
CA VAL A 148 7.15 -47.46 5.32
C VAL A 148 6.78 -46.36 4.32
N ASP A 149 5.50 -46.27 3.98
CA ASP A 149 4.93 -45.18 3.19
C ASP A 149 4.43 -44.09 4.15
N ILE A 150 4.84 -42.85 3.91
CA ILE A 150 4.44 -41.69 4.71
C ILE A 150 3.59 -40.78 3.84
N ASP A 151 2.36 -40.55 4.30
CA ASP A 151 1.40 -39.63 3.70
C ASP A 151 1.72 -38.19 4.13
N ILE A 152 1.86 -37.32 3.13
CA ILE A 152 2.12 -35.89 3.30
C ILE A 152 1.02 -35.02 2.68
N SER A 153 -0.14 -35.58 2.34
CA SER A 153 -1.27 -34.87 1.73
C SER A 153 -1.78 -33.70 2.57
N ALA A 154 -1.64 -33.78 3.90
CA ALA A 154 -1.96 -32.68 4.81
C ALA A 154 -1.01 -31.46 4.67
N GLY A 155 0.11 -31.62 3.96
CA GLY A 155 1.01 -30.54 3.58
C GLY A 155 0.49 -29.67 2.43
N ASP A 156 -0.57 -30.11 1.74
CA ASP A 156 -1.28 -29.36 0.69
C ASP A 156 -0.34 -28.84 -0.42
N PHE A 157 0.64 -29.64 -0.85
CA PHE A 157 1.53 -29.24 -1.93
C PHE A 157 0.77 -29.16 -3.26
N ALA A 158 1.18 -28.27 -4.16
CA ALA A 158 0.56 -28.14 -5.47
C ALA A 158 0.64 -29.47 -6.25
N GLU A 159 -0.44 -29.83 -6.93
CA GLU A 159 -0.52 -31.06 -7.74
C GLU A 159 0.62 -31.13 -8.76
N GLY A 160 1.31 -32.27 -8.84
CA GLY A 160 2.50 -32.45 -9.69
C GLY A 160 3.77 -31.74 -9.22
N SER A 161 3.75 -31.05 -8.08
CA SER A 161 4.97 -30.57 -7.43
C SER A 161 5.63 -31.74 -6.71
N MET A 162 6.93 -31.95 -6.94
CA MET A 162 7.71 -32.96 -6.22
C MET A 162 8.36 -32.28 -5.01
N PRO A 163 7.77 -32.33 -3.79
CA PRO A 163 8.38 -31.71 -2.63
C PRO A 163 9.71 -32.38 -2.28
N TYR A 164 10.68 -31.59 -1.86
CA TYR A 164 11.92 -32.10 -1.28
C TYR A 164 11.62 -32.69 0.09
N VAL A 165 12.04 -33.93 0.32
CA VAL A 165 11.81 -34.63 1.58
C VAL A 165 13.15 -34.83 2.30
N PHE A 166 13.20 -34.43 3.57
CA PHE A 166 14.30 -34.75 4.48
C PHE A 166 13.78 -35.69 5.56
N THR A 167 14.48 -36.80 5.77
CA THR A 167 14.09 -37.82 6.75
C THR A 167 15.26 -38.16 7.66
N THR A 168 14.93 -38.54 8.88
CA THR A 168 15.90 -39.11 9.83
C THR A 168 15.31 -40.36 10.47
N ILE A 169 16.15 -41.36 10.72
CA ILE A 169 15.78 -42.58 11.44
C ILE A 169 16.41 -42.52 12.83
N GLY A 170 15.58 -42.71 13.86
CA GLY A 170 16.00 -42.74 15.26
C GLY A 170 15.53 -44.02 15.96
N GLY A 171 16.22 -44.37 17.05
CA GLY A 171 15.90 -45.54 17.86
C GLY A 171 16.91 -45.76 19.00
N LEU A 172 16.64 -46.76 19.84
CA LEU A 172 17.47 -47.12 21.00
C LEU A 172 18.76 -47.89 20.63
N GLY A 173 19.00 -48.15 19.33
CA GLY A 173 20.22 -48.77 18.83
C GLY A 173 20.04 -49.40 17.45
N MET A 174 21.17 -49.65 16.75
CA MET A 174 21.24 -50.21 15.39
C MET A 174 20.65 -49.33 14.28
N GLN A 175 20.11 -48.15 14.56
CA GLN A 175 19.59 -47.24 13.53
C GLN A 175 20.67 -46.83 12.50
N TRP A 176 21.95 -46.84 12.88
CA TRP A 176 23.09 -46.56 11.99
C TRP A 176 23.29 -47.57 10.86
N VAL A 177 22.64 -48.74 10.89
CA VAL A 177 22.69 -49.71 9.77
C VAL A 177 21.75 -49.33 8.63
N SER A 178 20.90 -48.29 8.81
CA SER A 178 20.03 -47.81 7.75
C SER A 178 20.85 -47.25 6.59
N ARG A 179 20.56 -47.71 5.37
CA ARG A 179 21.13 -47.18 4.13
C ARG A 179 20.00 -46.56 3.31
N GLY A 180 19.85 -45.22 3.40
CA GLY A 180 18.89 -44.47 2.60
C GLY A 180 17.60 -44.08 3.34
N ALA A 181 17.72 -43.29 4.41
CA ALA A 181 16.55 -42.68 5.05
C ALA A 181 15.71 -41.87 4.02
N THR A 182 16.34 -41.31 2.99
CA THR A 182 15.68 -40.51 1.96
C THR A 182 15.54 -41.31 0.67
N SER A 183 14.34 -41.80 0.37
CA SER A 183 13.97 -42.21 -0.99
C SER A 183 12.91 -41.27 -1.55
N ILE A 184 13.09 -40.92 -2.82
CA ILE A 184 12.25 -40.05 -3.65
C ILE A 184 10.79 -40.53 -3.64
N SER A 185 9.85 -39.58 -3.78
CA SER A 185 8.39 -39.77 -3.87
C SER A 185 8.03 -41.10 -4.55
N ALA A 186 7.20 -41.90 -3.87
CA ALA A 186 6.90 -43.25 -4.31
C ALA A 186 5.96 -43.19 -5.51
N THR A 187 6.42 -43.65 -6.68
CA THR A 187 5.59 -43.74 -7.88
C THR A 187 4.52 -44.84 -7.81
N ASN A 188 4.41 -45.60 -6.70
CA ASN A 188 3.42 -46.66 -6.49
C ASN A 188 3.20 -46.97 -4.99
N SER A 189 2.03 -46.64 -4.45
CA SER A 189 1.52 -47.13 -3.15
C SER A 189 0.22 -47.90 -3.39
N ALA A 190 0.11 -49.10 -2.79
CA ALA A 190 -1.09 -49.94 -2.92
C ALA A 190 -2.19 -49.58 -1.91
N THR A 191 -1.90 -48.67 -0.98
CA THR A 191 -2.74 -48.35 0.19
C THR A 191 -3.19 -46.91 0.25
N LEU A 192 -2.66 -46.03 -0.60
CA LEU A 192 -2.90 -44.59 -0.58
C LEU A 192 -3.21 -44.10 -1.99
N ASN A 193 -4.18 -43.19 -2.10
CA ASN A 193 -4.87 -42.88 -3.36
C ASN A 193 -4.20 -41.78 -4.20
N ASN A 194 -3.24 -41.03 -3.65
CA ASN A 194 -2.51 -39.98 -4.35
C ASN A 194 -1.00 -40.20 -4.24
N LEU A 195 -0.34 -40.47 -5.36
CA LEU A 195 1.08 -40.84 -5.39
C LEU A 195 2.02 -39.64 -5.29
N ASP A 196 1.52 -38.43 -5.55
CA ASP A 196 2.30 -37.19 -5.45
C ASP A 196 2.51 -36.77 -3.98
N ASP A 197 1.67 -37.28 -3.07
CA ASP A 197 1.66 -36.96 -1.63
C ASP A 197 2.28 -38.06 -0.76
N ILE A 198 3.12 -38.93 -1.31
CA ILE A 198 3.70 -40.05 -0.57
C ILE A 198 5.19 -40.15 -0.83
N PHE A 199 5.96 -40.34 0.23
CA PHE A 199 7.32 -40.82 0.10
C PHE A 199 7.51 -42.11 0.89
N ARG A 200 8.40 -42.95 0.38
CA ARG A 200 8.78 -44.21 1.03
C ARG A 200 10.10 -44.03 1.75
N VAL A 201 10.24 -44.62 2.92
CA VAL A 201 11.54 -44.83 3.57
C VAL A 201 11.90 -46.30 3.49
N TYR A 202 13.06 -46.61 2.91
CA TYR A 202 13.52 -47.98 2.72
C TYR A 202 14.61 -48.37 3.71
N ILE A 203 14.57 -49.61 4.16
CA ILE A 203 15.61 -50.24 4.96
C ILE A 203 16.01 -51.53 4.23
N LEU A 204 17.18 -51.48 3.59
CA LEU A 204 17.81 -52.65 2.98
C LEU A 204 18.08 -53.69 4.07
N ASP A 205 17.62 -54.90 3.84
CA ASP A 205 17.80 -56.00 4.77
C ASP A 205 18.95 -56.91 4.30
N ASP A 206 20.18 -56.39 4.42
CA ASP A 206 21.38 -57.17 4.05
C ASP A 206 21.75 -58.21 5.14
N ASN A 207 21.11 -58.18 6.33
CA ASN A 207 21.51 -58.98 7.51
C ASN A 207 20.34 -59.52 8.38
N GLY A 208 19.10 -59.55 7.89
CA GLY A 208 17.96 -60.18 8.57
C GLY A 208 17.44 -59.44 9.81
N VAL A 209 17.28 -58.11 9.75
CA VAL A 209 16.69 -57.34 10.86
C VAL A 209 15.22 -57.75 11.02
N ASP A 210 14.92 -58.54 12.05
CA ASP A 210 13.55 -59.03 12.31
C ASP A 210 12.60 -57.92 12.81
N TRP A 211 11.30 -58.11 12.58
CA TRP A 211 10.20 -57.21 12.99
C TRP A 211 10.23 -56.87 14.48
N GLY A 212 10.53 -57.86 15.32
CA GLY A 212 10.64 -57.66 16.77
C GLY A 212 11.70 -56.62 17.12
N THR A 213 12.75 -56.49 16.30
CA THR A 213 13.84 -55.53 16.51
C THR A 213 13.38 -54.08 16.33
N PHE A 214 12.51 -53.80 15.37
CA PHE A 214 12.01 -52.43 15.13
C PHE A 214 11.14 -51.95 16.28
N ILE A 215 10.27 -52.83 16.79
CA ILE A 215 9.37 -52.55 17.90
C ILE A 215 10.17 -52.43 19.20
N SER A 216 11.01 -53.43 19.51
CA SER A 216 11.76 -53.47 20.77
C SER A 216 12.79 -52.35 20.90
N ARG A 217 13.31 -51.86 19.78
CA ARG A 217 14.28 -50.74 19.75
C ARG A 217 13.62 -49.39 19.51
N GLY A 218 12.29 -49.35 19.41
CA GLY A 218 11.53 -48.12 19.29
C GLY A 218 11.85 -47.32 18.04
N TRP A 219 12.03 -47.98 16.89
CA TRP A 219 12.38 -47.28 15.65
C TRP A 219 11.23 -46.37 15.20
N TYR A 220 11.59 -45.17 14.76
CA TYR A 220 10.66 -44.18 14.20
C TYR A 220 11.32 -43.38 13.08
N VAL A 221 10.48 -42.77 12.27
CA VAL A 221 10.89 -41.85 11.20
C VAL A 221 10.44 -40.45 11.58
N ASN A 222 11.34 -39.47 11.48
CA ASN A 222 10.96 -38.06 11.38
C ASN A 222 11.10 -37.62 9.94
N TRP A 223 10.25 -36.68 9.53
CA TRP A 223 10.36 -36.04 8.22
C TRP A 223 10.05 -34.56 8.27
N CYS A 224 10.60 -33.84 7.29
CA CYS A 224 10.16 -32.52 6.88
C CYS A 224 10.15 -32.46 5.35
N THR A 225 9.03 -32.02 4.79
CA THR A 225 8.84 -31.81 3.36
C THR A 225 8.81 -30.32 3.04
N PHE A 226 9.42 -29.95 1.91
CA PHE A 226 9.59 -28.58 1.44
C PHE A 226 9.15 -28.51 -0.02
N GLY A 227 8.15 -27.71 -0.33
CA GLY A 227 7.58 -27.67 -1.69
C GLY A 227 6.72 -26.45 -1.91
N ARG A 228 6.09 -26.37 -3.08
CA ARG A 228 5.05 -25.38 -3.40
C ARG A 228 3.73 -26.09 -3.56
#